data_AF-A0A661IUR3-F1
#
_entry.id   AF-A0A661IUR3-F1
#
_cell.length_a   1.000
_cell.length_b   1.000
_cell.length_c   1.000
_cell.angle_alpha   90.00
_cell.angle_beta   90.00
_cell.angle_gamma   90.00
#
_symmetry.space_group_name_H-M   'P 1'
#
loop_
_entity.id
_entity.type
_entity.pdbx_description
1 polymer ?
#
loop_
_entity_poly.entity_id
_entity_poly.type
_entity_poly.pdbx_seq_one_letter_code
_entity_poly.pdbx_strand_id
1 'polypeptide(L)'
;MAEYYKTNGIYNALEKIEHNFQWVIGNAWLLVYGNKSDSQARVVVLVYGSSWEIQTDILKTLQDIATTDNIPIYKICFDDSEGAEISNVEFSTSLVDTPTTITLTELKTKFTEVGLSIKDGSCDKYLNDMASSAYHTWQRASLGNLITVTDIDLIRLNKSTLKPIELIELKRSFSSVNSWSPYSDDFVNFNLLHTVASNADIPFSIVYNQMIKEPFSDTYDPISIFSYTRGIAKEIVRNYNFTDFVGGLYLDGISKTEISSTVAQVTTSNICMSCKLEFNPRTPTSTLCIECWKKTKGY
;
A
#
# COMPACT_ATOMS: atom_id res chain seq x y z
N MET A 1 19.04 -6.29 -15.08
CA MET A 1 17.90 -6.98 -14.42
C MET A 1 17.63 -6.49 -12.99
N ALA A 2 18.57 -5.84 -12.28
CA ALA A 2 18.40 -5.38 -10.89
C ALA A 2 18.12 -3.87 -10.69
N GLU A 3 18.17 -3.03 -11.74
CA GLU A 3 17.89 -1.58 -11.62
C GLU A 3 16.40 -1.24 -11.52
N TYR A 4 15.52 -2.13 -11.99
CA TYR A 4 14.08 -1.91 -12.06
C TYR A 4 13.42 -1.63 -10.69
N TYR A 5 13.92 -2.23 -9.62
CA TYR A 5 13.32 -2.14 -8.29
C TYR A 5 13.86 -0.97 -7.45
N LYS A 6 14.79 -0.17 -7.97
CA LYS A 6 15.44 0.88 -7.16
C LYS A 6 14.65 2.18 -7.07
N THR A 7 13.82 2.49 -8.06
CA THR A 7 13.08 3.75 -8.15
C THR A 7 11.84 3.60 -9.04
N ASN A 8 10.93 4.57 -9.01
CA ASN A 8 9.77 4.73 -9.90
C ASN A 8 9.95 6.00 -10.74
N GLY A 9 9.59 5.97 -12.02
CA GLY A 9 9.61 7.10 -12.94
C GLY A 9 8.92 8.35 -12.38
N ILE A 10 7.80 8.18 -11.66
CA ILE A 10 7.07 9.24 -10.98
C ILE A 10 7.93 9.90 -9.89
N TYR A 11 8.56 9.13 -9.01
CA TYR A 11 9.45 9.68 -7.97
C TYR A 11 10.61 10.47 -8.61
N ASN A 12 11.26 9.90 -9.63
CA ASN A 12 12.37 10.56 -10.33
C ASN A 12 11.96 11.87 -11.02
N ALA A 13 10.70 11.99 -11.42
CA ALA A 13 10.16 13.20 -12.04
C ALA A 13 9.80 14.25 -10.97
N LEU A 14 9.19 13.81 -9.86
CA LEU A 14 8.88 14.67 -8.72
C LEU A 14 10.14 15.30 -8.12
N GLU A 15 11.22 14.55 -7.93
CA GLU A 15 12.49 15.07 -7.40
C GLU A 15 13.09 16.25 -8.17
N LYS A 16 12.65 16.49 -9.42
CA LYS A 16 13.18 17.53 -10.31
C LYS A 16 12.34 18.79 -10.34
N ILE A 17 11.19 18.81 -9.66
CA ILE A 17 10.23 19.91 -9.73
C ILE A 17 9.72 20.29 -8.34
N GLU A 18 9.14 21.47 -8.23
CA GLU A 18 8.40 21.84 -7.02
C GLU A 18 7.06 21.08 -6.98
N HIS A 19 6.78 20.46 -5.83
CA HIS A 19 5.55 19.70 -5.62
C HIS A 19 5.10 19.74 -4.15
N ASN A 20 3.90 19.22 -3.92
CA ASN A 20 3.26 19.09 -2.61
C ASN A 20 3.03 17.64 -2.20
N PHE A 21 3.76 16.70 -2.78
CA PHE A 21 3.77 15.30 -2.34
C PHE A 21 4.80 15.03 -1.26
N GLN A 22 4.52 13.99 -0.48
CA GLN A 22 5.42 13.39 0.47
C GLN A 22 5.45 11.87 0.28
N TRP A 23 6.63 11.30 0.47
CA TRP A 23 6.91 9.86 0.50
C TRP A 23 8.19 9.61 1.29
N VAL A 24 8.52 8.35 1.53
CA VAL A 24 9.77 7.93 2.16
C VAL A 24 10.62 7.14 1.15
N ILE A 25 11.94 7.24 1.30
CA ILE A 25 12.91 6.55 0.44
C ILE A 25 13.94 5.79 1.27
N GLY A 26 14.64 4.85 0.63
CA GLY A 26 15.68 4.05 1.27
C GLY A 26 15.09 2.95 2.16
N ASN A 27 15.65 2.80 3.36
CA ASN A 27 15.19 1.81 4.34
C ASN A 27 14.07 2.35 5.24
N ALA A 28 13.13 3.13 4.69
CA ALA A 28 11.98 3.65 5.41
C ALA A 28 10.69 3.36 4.63
N TRP A 29 9.63 3.01 5.37
CA TRP A 29 8.32 2.68 4.82
C TRP A 29 7.20 3.24 5.68
N LEU A 30 6.17 3.73 5.01
CA LEU A 30 4.88 4.07 5.59
C LEU A 30 3.93 2.91 5.32
N LEU A 31 3.65 2.10 6.32
CA LEU A 31 2.90 0.86 6.17
C LEU A 31 1.51 0.96 6.82
N VAL A 32 0.54 0.30 6.22
CA VAL A 32 -0.77 0.04 6.83
C VAL A 32 -0.92 -1.47 7.01
N TYR A 33 -1.30 -1.87 8.23
CA TYR A 33 -1.57 -3.25 8.56
C TYR A 33 -3.07 -3.44 8.81
N GLY A 34 -3.61 -4.54 8.31
CA GLY A 34 -5.01 -4.94 8.53
C GLY A 34 -5.21 -6.44 8.46
N ASN A 35 -6.42 -6.90 8.77
CA ASN A 35 -6.78 -8.31 8.64
C ASN A 35 -7.30 -8.60 7.22
N LYS A 36 -6.84 -9.71 6.63
CA LYS A 36 -7.27 -10.12 5.28
C LYS A 36 -8.76 -10.43 5.22
N SER A 37 -9.36 -10.87 6.33
CA SER A 37 -10.77 -11.25 6.43
C SER A 37 -11.75 -10.08 6.28
N ASP A 38 -11.35 -8.87 6.68
CA ASP A 38 -12.22 -7.69 6.70
C ASP A 38 -11.65 -6.49 5.92
N SER A 39 -10.37 -6.56 5.53
CA SER A 39 -9.61 -5.49 4.87
C SER A 39 -9.66 -4.16 5.63
N GLN A 40 -9.84 -4.22 6.95
CA GLN A 40 -9.88 -3.04 7.80
C GLN A 40 -8.48 -2.74 8.34
N ALA A 41 -8.10 -1.46 8.27
CA ALA A 41 -6.87 -1.00 8.89
C ALA A 41 -6.94 -1.14 10.42
N ARG A 42 -5.81 -1.54 11.00
CA ARG A 42 -5.65 -1.79 12.44
C ARG A 42 -4.54 -0.96 13.04
N VAL A 43 -3.50 -0.66 12.26
CA VAL A 43 -2.38 0.18 12.68
C VAL A 43 -1.69 0.77 11.46
N VAL A 44 -1.30 2.03 11.57
CA VAL A 44 -0.37 2.71 10.65
C VAL A 44 1.02 2.65 11.27
N VAL A 45 2.02 2.29 10.48
CA VAL A 45 3.38 2.04 10.97
C VAL A 45 4.37 2.85 10.15
N LEU A 46 5.12 3.73 10.80
CA LEU A 46 6.39 4.21 10.28
C LEU A 46 7.47 3.23 10.71
N VAL A 47 8.05 2.51 9.76
CA VAL A 47 9.21 1.65 10.01
C VAL A 47 10.41 2.16 9.23
N TYR A 48 11.56 2.25 9.88
CA TYR A 48 12.77 2.77 9.25
C TYR A 48 14.04 2.13 9.81
N GLY A 49 15.08 2.06 8.99
CA GLY A 49 16.42 1.67 9.37
C GLY A 49 17.13 2.77 10.16
N SER A 50 18.06 2.42 11.04
CA SER A 50 18.81 3.37 11.86
C SER A 50 19.64 4.37 11.04
N SER A 51 19.95 4.04 9.78
CA SER A 51 20.59 4.96 8.82
C SER A 51 19.66 6.05 8.26
N TRP A 52 18.33 5.92 8.39
CA TRP A 52 17.37 6.88 7.85
C TRP A 52 17.21 8.09 8.75
N GLU A 53 17.39 9.28 8.18
CA GLU A 53 17.19 10.54 8.89
C GLU A 53 15.70 10.84 9.06
N ILE A 54 15.29 11.09 10.30
CA ILE A 54 13.90 11.38 10.63
C ILE A 54 13.45 12.70 10.00
N GLN A 55 12.43 12.60 9.15
CA GLN A 55 11.81 13.74 8.48
C GLN A 55 10.58 14.20 9.28
N THR A 56 10.69 15.36 9.95
CA THR A 56 9.65 15.88 10.86
C THR A 56 8.31 16.16 10.17
N ASP A 57 8.34 16.49 8.89
CA ASP A 57 7.17 16.74 8.06
C ASP A 57 6.43 15.43 7.72
N ILE A 58 7.15 14.33 7.47
CA ILE A 58 6.56 12.99 7.36
C ILE A 58 5.88 12.58 8.67
N LEU A 59 6.53 12.81 9.82
CA LEU A 59 5.92 12.51 11.13
C LEU A 59 4.61 13.28 11.33
N LYS A 60 4.58 14.56 10.99
CA LYS A 60 3.38 15.39 11.12
C LYS A 60 2.25 14.91 10.22
N THR A 61 2.56 14.60 8.96
CA THR A 61 1.57 14.09 8.00
C THR A 61 0.98 12.76 8.43
N LEU A 62 1.82 11.84 8.91
CA LEU A 62 1.35 10.54 9.38
C LEU A 62 0.51 10.66 10.66
N GLN A 63 0.87 11.59 11.56
CA GLN A 63 0.04 11.94 12.71
C GLN A 63 -1.34 12.46 12.29
N ASP A 64 -1.39 13.32 11.26
CA ASP A 64 -2.65 13.86 10.75
C ASP A 64 -3.56 12.78 10.15
N ILE A 65 -2.98 11.81 9.44
CA ILE A 65 -3.71 10.64 8.92
C ILE A 65 -4.25 9.78 10.07
N ALA A 66 -3.39 9.38 11.01
CA ALA A 66 -3.77 8.47 12.09
C ALA A 66 -4.77 9.08 13.09
N THR A 67 -4.65 10.38 13.39
CA THR A 67 -5.52 11.06 14.37
C THR A 67 -6.96 11.17 13.84
N THR A 68 -7.12 11.39 12.54
CA THR A 68 -8.45 11.50 11.91
C THR A 68 -9.18 10.15 11.91
N ASP A 69 -8.42 9.06 11.83
CA ASP A 69 -8.91 7.69 11.69
C ASP A 69 -9.11 6.96 13.04
N ASN A 70 -8.62 7.53 14.15
CA ASN A 70 -8.54 6.82 15.44
C ASN A 70 -7.85 5.44 15.31
N ILE A 71 -6.94 5.32 14.34
CA ILE A 71 -6.12 4.13 14.14
C ILE A 71 -4.82 4.29 14.93
N PRO A 72 -4.42 3.28 15.73
CA PRO A 72 -3.13 3.26 16.40
C PRO A 72 -1.98 3.54 15.43
N ILE A 73 -0.94 4.20 15.94
CA ILE A 73 0.28 4.48 15.20
C ILE A 73 1.48 3.88 15.87
N TYR A 74 2.32 3.18 15.10
CA TYR A 74 3.61 2.66 15.58
C TYR A 74 4.76 3.33 14.86
N LYS A 75 5.82 3.62 15.63
CA LYS A 75 7.13 4.03 15.16
C LYS A 75 8.13 2.92 15.47
N ILE A 76 8.78 2.37 14.45
CA ILE A 76 9.69 1.23 14.56
C ILE A 76 11.03 1.58 13.91
N CYS A 77 12.11 1.52 14.68
CA CYS A 77 13.48 1.65 14.18
C CYS A 77 14.19 0.29 14.27
N PHE A 78 14.85 -0.13 13.20
CA PHE A 78 15.63 -1.38 13.17
C PHE A 78 17.08 -1.12 12.72
N ASP A 79 18.01 -1.99 13.13
CA ASP A 79 19.38 -1.93 12.63
C ASP A 79 19.44 -2.40 11.18
N ASP A 80 19.83 -1.49 10.29
CA ASP A 80 19.92 -1.75 8.85
C ASP A 80 21.37 -1.82 8.35
N SER A 81 22.32 -2.03 9.27
CA SER A 81 23.71 -2.32 8.92
C SER A 81 23.83 -3.57 8.03
N GLU A 82 24.80 -3.57 7.11
CA GLU A 82 24.98 -4.68 6.17
C GLU A 82 25.22 -6.01 6.91
N GLY A 83 24.43 -7.04 6.59
CA GLY A 83 24.51 -8.36 7.22
C GLY A 83 23.86 -8.45 8.61
N ALA A 84 23.16 -7.41 9.07
CA ALA A 84 22.48 -7.43 10.36
C ALA A 84 21.33 -8.47 10.38
N GLU A 85 21.36 -9.34 11.37
CA GLU A 85 20.18 -10.06 11.84
C GLU A 85 19.55 -9.25 12.98
N ILE A 86 18.25 -8.97 12.88
CA ILE A 86 17.56 -8.24 13.94
C ILE A 86 16.95 -9.22 14.94
N SER A 87 17.12 -8.93 16.22
CA SER A 87 16.45 -9.62 17.34
C SER A 87 15.60 -8.67 18.18
N ASN A 88 15.89 -7.37 18.07
CA ASN A 88 15.22 -6.28 18.76
C ASN A 88 15.01 -5.11 17.79
N VAL A 89 14.09 -4.24 18.15
CA VAL A 89 13.82 -2.96 17.48
C VAL A 89 13.63 -1.88 18.53
N GLU A 90 13.80 -0.62 18.15
CA GLU A 90 13.23 0.47 18.95
C GLU A 90 11.77 0.68 18.54
N PHE A 91 10.89 0.81 19.52
CA PHE A 91 9.45 0.86 19.32
C PHE A 91 8.81 1.99 20.12
N SER A 92 7.83 2.65 19.53
CA SER A 92 6.93 3.58 20.21
C SER A 92 5.52 3.51 19.64
N THR A 93 4.51 3.76 20.49
CA THR A 93 3.11 3.96 20.09
C THR A 93 2.78 5.40 19.74
N SER A 94 3.81 6.24 19.60
CA SER A 94 3.74 7.67 19.32
C SER A 94 4.89 8.04 18.40
N LEU A 95 4.62 8.95 17.46
CA LEU A 95 5.65 9.45 16.54
C LEU A 95 6.62 10.40 17.24
N VAL A 96 6.21 11.05 18.33
CA VAL A 96 7.02 12.06 19.03
C VAL A 96 7.73 11.52 20.26
N ASP A 97 7.24 10.44 20.85
CA ASP A 97 7.83 9.90 22.07
C ASP A 97 9.17 9.20 21.79
N THR A 98 10.02 9.17 22.82
CA THR A 98 11.28 8.42 22.81
C THR A 98 10.98 6.92 22.71
N PRO A 99 11.50 6.23 21.68
CA PRO A 99 11.33 4.79 21.56
C PRO A 99 11.95 4.00 22.71
N THR A 100 11.40 2.82 22.98
CA THR A 100 11.99 1.82 23.87
C THR A 100 12.43 0.60 23.06
N THR A 101 13.56 0.01 23.41
CA THR A 101 13.98 -1.26 22.80
C THR A 101 13.07 -2.40 23.25
N ILE A 102 12.53 -3.15 22.28
CA ILE A 102 11.74 -4.36 22.51
C ILE A 102 12.23 -5.50 21.62
N THR A 103 11.99 -6.73 22.04
CA THR A 103 12.23 -7.93 21.24
C THR A 103 11.22 -8.05 20.10
N LEU A 104 11.57 -8.83 19.07
CA LEU A 104 10.64 -9.14 17.98
C LEU A 104 9.40 -9.94 18.42
N THR A 105 9.52 -10.72 19.50
CA THR A 105 8.38 -11.41 20.13
C THR A 105 7.44 -10.40 20.78
N GLU A 106 7.97 -9.41 21.51
CA GLU A 106 7.16 -8.34 22.08
C GLU A 106 6.51 -7.48 20.99
N LEU A 107 7.22 -7.18 19.90
CA LEU A 107 6.65 -6.45 18.77
C LEU A 107 5.45 -7.19 18.15
N LYS A 108 5.56 -8.52 18.01
CA LYS A 108 4.46 -9.37 17.56
C LYS A 108 3.27 -9.33 18.51
N THR A 109 3.52 -9.31 19.82
CA THR A 109 2.47 -9.10 20.83
C THR A 109 1.80 -7.73 20.65
N LYS A 110 2.55 -6.65 20.39
CA LYS A 110 1.98 -5.33 20.10
C LYS A 110 1.06 -5.34 18.89
N PHE A 111 1.47 -5.96 17.80
CA PHE A 111 0.60 -6.15 16.63
C PHE A 111 -0.68 -6.94 16.96
N THR A 112 -0.60 -7.94 17.85
CA THR A 112 -1.77 -8.71 18.28
C THR A 112 -2.71 -7.87 19.16
N GLU A 113 -2.16 -7.04 20.06
CA GLU A 113 -2.92 -6.13 20.95
C GLU A 113 -3.78 -5.11 20.17
N VAL A 114 -3.37 -4.68 18.98
CA VAL A 114 -4.17 -3.80 18.09
C VAL A 114 -5.17 -4.56 17.22
N GLY A 115 -5.36 -5.86 17.46
CA GLY A 115 -6.38 -6.67 16.80
C GLY A 115 -5.96 -7.26 15.46
N LEU A 116 -4.67 -7.34 15.15
CA LEU A 116 -4.20 -8.13 14.02
C LEU A 116 -4.30 -9.63 14.33
N SER A 117 -4.82 -10.38 13.37
CA SER A 117 -5.01 -11.84 13.44
C SER A 117 -3.69 -12.55 13.14
N ILE A 118 -2.71 -12.36 14.02
CA ILE A 118 -1.39 -12.95 13.84
C ILE A 118 -1.44 -14.47 14.02
N LYS A 119 -0.85 -15.19 13.07
CA LYS A 119 -0.68 -16.64 13.13
C LYS A 119 0.77 -17.00 12.82
N ASP A 120 1.37 -17.87 13.63
CA ASP A 120 2.73 -18.36 13.37
C ASP A 120 2.80 -19.00 11.98
N GLY A 121 3.77 -18.55 11.17
CA GLY A 121 4.00 -19.04 9.81
C GLY A 121 4.36 -17.93 8.82
N SER A 122 4.74 -18.34 7.60
CA SER A 122 5.08 -17.43 6.51
C SER A 122 3.84 -16.74 5.92
N CYS A 123 3.97 -15.47 5.55
CA CYS A 123 2.98 -14.76 4.73
C CYS A 123 2.81 -15.42 3.35
N ASP A 124 1.65 -15.23 2.70
CA ASP A 124 1.33 -15.83 1.38
C ASP A 124 2.21 -15.30 0.23
N LYS A 125 3.00 -14.23 0.43
CA LYS A 125 3.80 -13.62 -0.64
C LYS A 125 4.99 -14.51 -0.99
N TYR A 126 5.10 -14.87 -2.27
CA TYR A 126 6.19 -15.70 -2.80
C TYR A 126 7.58 -15.19 -2.36
N LEU A 127 8.43 -16.11 -1.88
CA LEU A 127 9.84 -15.90 -1.48
C LEU A 127 10.75 -15.25 -2.54
N ASN A 128 10.27 -15.05 -3.77
CA ASN A 128 11.06 -14.50 -4.88
C ASN A 128 11.00 -12.98 -5.02
N ASP A 129 10.17 -12.28 -4.23
CA ASP A 129 10.26 -10.83 -4.09
C ASP A 129 11.40 -10.53 -3.12
N MET A 130 12.51 -9.94 -3.57
CA MET A 130 13.65 -9.62 -2.71
C MET A 130 13.17 -8.87 -1.46
N ALA A 131 13.35 -9.46 -0.27
CA ALA A 131 13.16 -8.72 0.97
C ALA A 131 14.23 -7.63 1.01
N SER A 132 13.83 -6.36 1.09
CA SER A 132 14.76 -5.24 1.06
C SER A 132 15.49 -4.99 2.39
N SER A 133 15.05 -5.62 3.49
CA SER A 133 15.63 -5.43 4.82
C SER A 133 15.41 -6.63 5.74
N ALA A 134 16.19 -6.68 6.83
CA ALA A 134 16.01 -7.66 7.90
C ALA A 134 14.60 -7.57 8.53
N TYR A 135 14.03 -6.36 8.62
CA TYR A 135 12.64 -6.15 9.05
C TYR A 135 11.63 -6.83 8.12
N HIS A 136 11.74 -6.64 6.81
CA HIS A 136 10.85 -7.32 5.85
C HIS A 136 10.96 -8.83 5.90
N THR A 137 12.18 -9.35 6.07
CA THR A 137 12.40 -10.79 6.26
C THR A 137 11.67 -11.28 7.50
N TRP A 138 11.83 -10.60 8.64
CA TRP A 138 11.13 -10.93 9.88
C TRP A 138 9.61 -10.85 9.72
N GLN A 139 9.09 -9.74 9.17
CA GLN A 139 7.66 -9.48 8.97
C GLN A 139 7.01 -10.63 8.19
N ARG A 140 7.63 -11.03 7.06
CA ARG A 140 7.14 -12.12 6.21
C ARG A 140 7.22 -13.50 6.87
N ALA A 141 8.21 -13.72 7.72
CA ALA A 141 8.39 -15.00 8.41
C ALA A 141 7.52 -15.16 9.65
N SER A 142 7.08 -14.05 10.26
CA SER A 142 6.61 -14.06 11.66
C SER A 142 5.15 -13.66 11.85
N LEU A 143 4.54 -12.91 10.92
CA LEU A 143 3.20 -12.35 11.10
C LEU A 143 2.08 -13.17 10.45
N GLY A 144 2.42 -14.19 9.66
CA GLY A 144 1.46 -15.11 9.07
C GLY A 144 0.69 -14.54 7.88
N ASN A 145 -0.21 -15.34 7.32
CA ASN A 145 -0.93 -15.04 6.08
C ASN A 145 -2.37 -14.52 6.27
N LEU A 146 -2.78 -14.31 7.52
CA LEU A 146 -4.10 -13.78 7.85
C LEU A 146 -4.14 -12.24 7.89
N ILE A 147 -2.98 -11.60 7.77
CA ILE A 147 -2.86 -10.15 7.69
C ILE A 147 -2.55 -9.70 6.25
N THR A 148 -2.88 -8.45 5.99
CA THR A 148 -2.45 -7.71 4.81
C THR A 148 -1.58 -6.55 5.28
N VAL A 149 -0.46 -6.34 4.59
CA VAL A 149 0.41 -5.17 4.78
C VAL A 149 0.58 -4.50 3.42
N THR A 150 0.42 -3.19 3.39
CA THR A 150 0.57 -2.38 2.19
C THR A 150 1.27 -1.08 2.49
N ASP A 151 2.04 -0.59 1.53
CA ASP A 151 2.79 0.66 1.64
C ASP A 151 1.86 1.82 1.24
N ILE A 152 2.09 3.01 1.81
CA ILE A 152 1.54 4.27 1.31
C ILE A 152 2.61 4.87 0.40
N ASP A 153 2.42 4.77 -0.91
CA ASP A 153 3.42 5.23 -1.89
C ASP A 153 3.58 6.75 -1.91
N LEU A 154 2.46 7.48 -2.04
CA LEU A 154 2.46 8.93 -2.13
C LEU A 154 1.30 9.54 -1.32
N ILE A 155 1.60 10.64 -0.64
CA ILE A 155 0.61 11.47 0.06
C ILE A 155 0.64 12.84 -0.58
N ARG A 156 -0.49 13.33 -1.09
CA ARG A 156 -0.62 14.71 -1.54
C ARG A 156 -1.05 15.60 -0.39
N LEU A 157 -0.38 16.73 -0.23
CA LEU A 157 -0.73 17.75 0.77
C LEU A 157 -1.41 18.95 0.13
N ASN A 158 -2.31 19.61 0.86
CA ASN A 158 -2.74 20.95 0.48
C ASN A 158 -1.56 21.93 0.58
N LYS A 159 -1.30 22.70 -0.47
CA LYS A 159 -0.15 23.64 -0.53
C LYS A 159 -0.16 24.69 0.59
N SER A 160 -1.34 25.09 1.06
CA SER A 160 -1.47 26.15 2.07
C SER A 160 -1.53 25.60 3.50
N THR A 161 -2.28 24.52 3.73
CA THR A 161 -2.47 23.99 5.09
C THR A 161 -1.50 22.88 5.46
N LEU A 162 -0.80 22.30 4.47
CA LEU A 162 0.05 21.11 4.60
C LEU A 162 -0.69 19.88 5.15
N LYS A 163 -2.02 19.87 5.09
CA LYS A 163 -2.83 18.72 5.46
C LYS A 163 -2.90 17.70 4.32
N PRO A 164 -2.92 16.39 4.60
CA PRO A 164 -3.21 15.37 3.60
C PRO A 164 -4.53 15.67 2.88
N ILE A 165 -4.55 15.53 1.56
CA ILE A 165 -5.75 15.68 0.73
C ILE A 165 -5.97 14.50 -0.22
N GLU A 166 -5.04 13.56 -0.30
CA GLU A 166 -5.16 12.36 -1.14
C GLU A 166 -4.08 11.33 -0.73
N LEU A 167 -4.47 10.06 -0.69
CA LEU A 167 -3.53 8.94 -0.71
C LEU A 167 -3.44 8.37 -2.12
N ILE A 168 -2.23 8.04 -2.55
CA ILE A 168 -1.97 7.56 -3.91
C ILE A 168 -1.15 6.27 -3.83
N GLU A 169 -1.64 5.22 -4.47
CA GLU A 169 -0.87 4.02 -4.82
C GLU A 169 -0.27 4.20 -6.21
N LEU A 170 1.02 3.89 -6.36
CA LEU A 170 1.72 3.85 -7.64
C LEU A 170 1.78 2.43 -8.19
N LYS A 171 1.25 2.23 -9.39
CA LYS A 171 1.40 0.99 -10.15
C LYS A 171 2.17 1.23 -11.44
N ARG A 172 2.90 0.21 -11.87
CA ARG A 172 3.62 0.22 -13.15
C ARG A 172 3.74 -1.17 -13.71
N SER A 173 3.66 -1.29 -15.04
CA SER A 173 3.94 -2.54 -15.74
C SER A 173 4.39 -2.26 -17.18
N PHE A 174 4.69 -3.30 -17.94
CA PHE A 174 5.01 -3.17 -19.37
C PHE A 174 3.77 -2.94 -20.26
N SER A 175 2.56 -3.02 -19.70
CA SER A 175 1.33 -2.72 -20.43
C SER A 175 1.29 -1.26 -20.86
N SER A 176 0.59 -0.96 -21.95
CA SER A 176 0.37 0.44 -22.31
C SER A 176 -0.54 1.10 -21.29
N VAL A 177 -0.27 2.37 -21.00
CA VAL A 177 -1.15 3.28 -20.24
C VAL A 177 -2.60 3.30 -20.77
N ASN A 178 -2.78 3.02 -22.07
CA ASN A 178 -4.08 2.96 -22.74
C ASN A 178 -4.89 1.69 -22.46
N SER A 179 -4.22 0.59 -22.11
CA SER A 179 -4.87 -0.71 -21.96
C SER A 179 -4.79 -1.27 -20.55
N TRP A 180 -3.97 -0.69 -19.68
CA TRP A 180 -3.87 -1.12 -18.30
C TRP A 180 -5.13 -0.79 -17.49
N SER A 181 -5.44 -1.67 -16.54
CA SER A 181 -6.44 -1.49 -15.50
C SER A 181 -5.93 -2.15 -14.22
N PRO A 182 -6.33 -1.66 -13.02
CA PRO A 182 -5.91 -2.23 -11.76
C PRO A 182 -6.21 -3.73 -11.64
N TYR A 183 -5.22 -4.51 -11.21
CA TYR A 183 -5.37 -5.95 -11.05
C TYR A 183 -6.23 -6.26 -9.83
N SER A 184 -7.21 -7.15 -9.98
CA SER A 184 -8.10 -7.56 -8.89
C SER A 184 -7.36 -8.24 -7.73
N ASP A 185 -6.21 -8.85 -8.00
CA ASP A 185 -5.35 -9.45 -6.97
C ASP A 185 -4.80 -8.40 -5.99
N ASP A 186 -4.61 -7.15 -6.43
CA ASP A 186 -4.17 -6.03 -5.58
C ASP A 186 -5.32 -5.42 -4.75
N PHE A 187 -6.58 -5.80 -5.00
CA PHE A 187 -7.73 -5.13 -4.37
C PHE A 187 -7.75 -5.28 -2.86
N VAL A 188 -7.16 -6.35 -2.30
CA VAL A 188 -7.03 -6.50 -0.85
C VAL A 188 -6.14 -5.39 -0.27
N ASN A 189 -5.06 -5.01 -0.96
CA ASN A 189 -4.18 -3.92 -0.55
C ASN A 189 -4.88 -2.57 -0.74
N PHE A 190 -5.55 -2.38 -1.88
CA PHE A 190 -6.30 -1.16 -2.18
C PHE A 190 -7.46 -0.91 -1.20
N ASN A 191 -8.17 -1.96 -0.80
CA ASN A 191 -9.22 -1.87 0.21
C ASN A 191 -8.68 -1.39 1.57
N LEU A 192 -7.47 -1.83 1.91
CA LEU A 192 -6.81 -1.44 3.15
C LEU A 192 -6.42 0.04 3.12
N LEU A 193 -5.78 0.52 2.05
CA LEU A 193 -5.47 1.94 1.86
C LEU A 193 -6.73 2.82 1.77
N HIS A 194 -7.75 2.35 1.06
CA HIS A 194 -9.04 3.04 0.96
C HIS A 194 -9.71 3.20 2.32
N THR A 195 -9.58 2.23 3.22
CA THR A 195 -10.12 2.36 4.59
C THR A 195 -9.47 3.53 5.31
N VAL A 196 -8.14 3.66 5.22
CA VAL A 196 -7.42 4.79 5.82
C VAL A 196 -7.82 6.12 5.18
N ALA A 197 -7.88 6.17 3.84
CA ALA A 197 -8.26 7.38 3.12
C ALA A 197 -9.71 7.83 3.45
N SER A 198 -10.66 6.88 3.44
CA SER A 198 -12.07 7.12 3.74
C SER A 198 -12.27 7.65 5.15
N ASN A 199 -11.57 7.08 6.14
CA ASN A 199 -11.66 7.54 7.51
C ASN A 199 -11.00 8.91 7.72
N ALA A 200 -9.99 9.25 6.92
CA ALA A 200 -9.39 10.58 6.86
C ALA A 200 -10.18 11.59 5.99
N ASP A 201 -11.33 11.21 5.44
CA ASP A 201 -12.15 12.00 4.50
C ASP A 201 -11.35 12.55 3.30
N ILE A 202 -10.44 11.73 2.77
CA ILE A 202 -9.63 12.05 1.58
C ILE A 202 -9.78 10.97 0.50
N PRO A 203 -9.66 11.33 -0.79
CA PRO A 203 -9.65 10.38 -1.88
C PRO A 203 -8.46 9.41 -1.82
N PHE A 204 -8.70 8.20 -2.33
CA PHE A 204 -7.66 7.22 -2.65
C PHE A 204 -7.63 7.01 -4.17
N SER A 205 -6.45 7.25 -4.75
CA SER A 205 -6.22 7.14 -6.19
C SER A 205 -5.17 6.08 -6.50
N ILE A 206 -5.36 5.39 -7.61
CA ILE A 206 -4.34 4.52 -8.20
C ILE A 206 -3.79 5.25 -9.42
N VAL A 207 -2.49 5.52 -9.39
CA VAL A 207 -1.78 6.19 -10.48
C VAL A 207 -0.90 5.16 -11.19
N TYR A 208 -1.05 5.08 -12.50
CA TYR A 208 -0.35 4.11 -13.33
C TYR A 208 0.57 4.77 -14.33
N ASN A 209 1.82 4.31 -14.39
CA ASN A 209 2.80 4.68 -15.39
C ASN A 209 3.36 3.44 -16.13
N GLN A 210 3.82 3.63 -17.37
CA GLN A 210 4.29 2.52 -18.20
C GLN A 210 5.81 2.33 -18.07
N MET A 211 6.25 1.07 -18.08
CA MET A 211 7.64 0.73 -18.33
C MET A 211 7.82 0.22 -19.76
N ILE A 212 8.89 0.67 -20.39
CA ILE A 212 9.37 0.27 -21.70
C ILE A 212 10.57 -0.62 -21.49
N LYS A 213 10.61 -1.77 -22.18
CA LYS A 213 11.65 -2.77 -21.99
C LYS A 213 12.95 -2.41 -22.69
N GLU A 214 12.88 -1.92 -23.92
CA GLU A 214 14.06 -1.67 -24.77
C GLU A 214 13.90 -0.40 -25.65
N PRO A 215 14.77 0.62 -25.48
CA PRO A 215 15.65 0.78 -24.33
C PRO A 215 14.82 0.85 -23.05
N PHE A 216 15.37 0.36 -21.93
CA PHE A 216 14.65 0.42 -20.66
C PHE A 216 14.30 1.88 -20.32
N SER A 217 13.02 2.13 -20.07
CA SER A 217 12.53 3.44 -19.65
C SER A 217 11.33 3.26 -18.74
N ASP A 218 11.39 3.81 -17.53
CA ASP A 218 10.24 3.92 -16.64
C ASP A 218 9.61 5.30 -16.85
N THR A 219 8.54 5.37 -17.64
CA THR A 219 7.98 6.65 -18.07
C THR A 219 7.17 7.28 -16.94
N TYR A 220 7.11 8.61 -16.90
CA TYR A 220 6.27 9.34 -15.94
C TYR A 220 5.19 10.19 -16.63
N ASP A 221 5.22 10.22 -17.97
CA ASP A 221 4.28 10.94 -18.82
C ASP A 221 4.11 10.13 -20.12
N PRO A 222 2.89 9.79 -20.54
CA PRO A 222 1.64 10.07 -19.84
C PRO A 222 1.27 9.00 -18.80
N ILE A 223 0.33 9.33 -17.91
CA ILE A 223 -0.14 8.44 -16.84
C ILE A 223 -1.64 8.12 -16.97
N SER A 224 -2.11 7.09 -16.27
CA SER A 224 -3.54 6.83 -16.10
C SER A 224 -3.89 6.94 -14.62
N ILE A 225 -5.04 7.56 -14.33
CA ILE A 225 -5.51 7.78 -12.96
C ILE A 225 -6.86 7.11 -12.78
N PHE A 226 -6.97 6.32 -11.72
CA PHE A 226 -8.18 5.65 -11.31
C PHE A 226 -8.56 6.12 -9.91
N SER A 227 -9.83 6.46 -9.69
CA SER A 227 -10.38 6.51 -8.35
C SER A 227 -10.66 5.10 -7.90
N TYR A 228 -10.54 4.85 -6.60
CA TYR A 228 -10.83 3.55 -6.05
C TYR A 228 -11.81 3.64 -4.89
N THR A 229 -12.86 2.83 -4.96
CA THR A 229 -13.86 2.68 -3.91
C THR A 229 -14.10 1.19 -3.69
N ARG A 230 -13.66 0.67 -2.54
CA ARG A 230 -13.80 -0.72 -2.05
C ARG A 230 -14.15 -1.79 -3.11
N GLY A 231 -13.14 -2.31 -3.82
CA GLY A 231 -13.30 -3.35 -4.85
C GLY A 231 -13.67 -2.83 -6.24
N ILE A 232 -13.85 -1.52 -6.40
CA ILE A 232 -14.18 -0.88 -7.67
C ILE A 232 -13.10 0.15 -7.97
N ALA A 233 -12.31 -0.12 -9.01
CA ALA A 233 -11.47 0.89 -9.63
C ALA A 233 -12.22 1.53 -10.79
N LYS A 234 -12.40 2.85 -10.75
CA LYS A 234 -13.03 3.63 -11.81
C LYS A 234 -11.99 4.52 -12.45
N GLU A 235 -11.87 4.42 -13.75
CA GLU A 235 -11.00 5.29 -14.53
C GLU A 235 -11.51 6.74 -14.44
N ILE A 236 -10.62 7.65 -14.06
CA ILE A 236 -10.88 9.09 -14.07
C ILE A 236 -10.42 9.63 -15.42
N VAL A 237 -9.13 9.44 -15.73
CA VAL A 237 -8.51 9.94 -16.96
C VAL A 237 -7.41 9.01 -17.45
N ARG A 238 -7.31 8.83 -18.77
CA ARG A 238 -6.18 8.18 -19.44
C ARG A 238 -5.30 9.19 -20.15
N ASN A 239 -4.03 8.81 -20.31
CA ASN A 239 -2.99 9.64 -20.91
C ASN A 239 -2.92 11.04 -20.29
N TYR A 240 -3.07 11.12 -18.98
CA TYR A 240 -3.04 12.35 -18.24
C TYR A 240 -1.62 12.90 -18.18
N ASN A 241 -1.48 14.22 -18.34
CA ASN A 241 -0.18 14.85 -18.32
C ASN A 241 0.38 14.89 -16.89
N PHE A 242 1.69 14.66 -16.76
CA PHE A 242 2.36 14.67 -15.46
C PHE A 242 2.26 16.04 -14.75
N THR A 243 2.35 17.14 -15.47
CA THR A 243 2.23 18.49 -14.90
C THR A 243 0.84 18.72 -14.30
N ASP A 244 -0.20 18.27 -15.00
CA ASP A 244 -1.58 18.36 -14.53
C ASP A 244 -1.82 17.45 -13.31
N PHE A 245 -1.17 16.28 -13.29
CA PHE A 245 -1.14 15.40 -12.12
C PHE A 245 -0.51 16.09 -10.91
N VAL A 246 0.64 16.73 -11.08
CA VAL A 246 1.28 17.49 -10.01
C VAL A 246 0.37 18.64 -9.54
N GLY A 247 -0.32 19.30 -10.46
CA GLY A 247 -1.31 20.33 -10.18
C GLY A 247 -2.58 19.84 -9.44
N GLY A 248 -2.86 18.54 -9.47
CA GLY A 248 -4.07 17.96 -8.86
C GLY A 248 -5.35 18.27 -9.65
N LEU A 249 -5.24 18.59 -10.94
CA LEU A 249 -6.38 19.04 -11.76
C LEU A 249 -7.47 17.97 -11.98
N TYR A 250 -7.18 16.71 -11.68
CA TYR A 250 -8.14 15.60 -11.78
C TYR A 250 -9.00 15.42 -10.52
N LEU A 251 -8.65 16.06 -9.41
CA LEU A 251 -9.32 15.87 -8.12
C LEU A 251 -10.77 16.33 -8.14
N ASP A 252 -11.10 17.35 -8.94
CA ASP A 252 -12.48 17.79 -9.14
C ASP A 252 -13.37 16.71 -9.77
N GLY A 253 -12.77 15.75 -10.48
CA GLY A 253 -13.45 14.59 -11.05
C GLY A 253 -13.73 13.46 -10.05
N ILE A 254 -13.20 13.54 -8.83
CA ILE A 254 -13.42 12.54 -7.77
C ILE A 254 -14.57 13.04 -6.88
N SER A 255 -15.75 12.45 -7.08
CA SER A 255 -16.95 12.79 -6.30
C SER A 255 -16.72 12.47 -4.81
N LYS A 256 -16.77 13.50 -3.95
CA LYS A 256 -16.78 13.34 -2.47
C LYS A 256 -17.91 12.44 -1.95
N THR A 257 -18.98 12.27 -2.74
CA THR A 257 -20.14 11.43 -2.42
C THR A 257 -19.85 9.92 -2.44
N GLU A 258 -18.67 9.48 -2.90
CA GLU A 258 -18.26 8.07 -2.88
C GLU A 258 -17.42 7.70 -1.62
N ILE A 259 -17.11 8.68 -0.75
CA ILE A 259 -16.22 8.53 0.42
C ILE A 259 -16.92 7.85 1.60
N SER A 260 -18.26 7.83 1.65
CA SER A 260 -19.04 7.19 2.71
C SER A 260 -20.03 6.18 2.13
N SER A 261 -19.65 4.89 2.11
CA SER A 261 -20.61 3.80 1.98
C SER A 261 -20.69 3.02 3.29
N THR A 262 -21.60 3.43 4.16
CA THR A 262 -22.15 2.54 5.21
C THR A 262 -22.81 1.32 4.56
N VAL A 263 -22.51 0.17 5.15
CA VAL A 263 -22.67 -1.18 4.62
C VAL A 263 -24.14 -1.58 4.40
N ALA A 264 -24.44 -2.06 3.19
CA ALA A 264 -25.32 -3.21 3.00
C ALA A 264 -24.47 -4.34 2.42
N GLN A 265 -24.14 -5.33 3.25
CA GLN A 265 -23.42 -6.54 2.85
C GLN A 265 -24.32 -7.35 1.92
N VAL A 266 -24.05 -7.32 0.62
CA VAL A 266 -24.56 -8.34 -0.31
C VAL A 266 -23.53 -9.45 -0.35
N THR A 267 -23.65 -10.41 0.58
CA THR A 267 -22.90 -11.66 0.53
C THR A 267 -23.52 -12.57 -0.53
N THR A 268 -23.11 -12.42 -1.79
CA THR A 268 -23.27 -13.51 -2.77
C THR A 268 -22.06 -14.43 -2.64
N SER A 269 -22.23 -15.59 -2.03
CA SER A 269 -21.20 -16.62 -2.05
C SER A 269 -21.09 -17.21 -3.46
N ASN A 270 -19.86 -17.24 -4.00
CA ASN A 270 -19.57 -17.85 -5.29
C ASN A 270 -18.89 -19.20 -5.03
N ILE A 271 -19.44 -20.28 -5.59
CA ILE A 271 -18.96 -21.65 -5.37
C ILE A 271 -18.18 -22.12 -6.60
N CYS A 272 -16.94 -22.57 -6.40
CA CYS A 272 -16.10 -23.11 -7.46
C CYS A 272 -16.73 -24.37 -8.06
N MET A 273 -16.93 -24.39 -9.38
CA MET A 273 -17.54 -25.53 -10.06
C MET A 273 -16.74 -26.83 -9.91
N SER A 274 -15.42 -26.73 -9.77
CA SER A 274 -14.50 -27.88 -9.68
C SER A 274 -14.33 -28.40 -8.26
N CYS A 275 -13.92 -27.57 -7.29
CA CYS A 275 -13.63 -28.03 -5.93
C CYS A 275 -14.78 -27.83 -4.93
N LYS A 276 -15.88 -27.19 -5.34
CA LYS A 276 -17.05 -26.87 -4.48
C LYS A 276 -16.75 -25.97 -3.28
N LEU A 277 -15.56 -25.38 -3.19
CA LEU A 277 -15.23 -24.38 -2.19
C LEU A 277 -15.70 -23.00 -2.63
N GLU A 278 -16.07 -22.17 -1.66
CA GLU A 278 -16.31 -20.75 -1.90
C GLU A 278 -15.03 -20.07 -2.39
N PHE A 279 -15.18 -19.12 -3.31
CA PHE A 279 -14.06 -18.35 -3.83
C PHE A 279 -14.53 -16.95 -4.25
N ASN A 280 -13.60 -16.00 -4.25
CA ASN A 280 -13.85 -14.70 -4.85
C ASN A 280 -13.60 -14.80 -6.37
N PRO A 281 -14.62 -14.55 -7.21
CA PRO A 281 -14.49 -14.70 -8.65
C PRO A 281 -13.60 -13.59 -9.23
N ARG A 282 -12.68 -13.95 -10.14
CA ARG A 282 -11.72 -13.02 -10.77
C ARG A 282 -12.37 -12.11 -11.82
N THR A 283 -13.50 -12.56 -12.36
CA THR A 283 -14.41 -11.84 -13.25
C THR A 283 -15.83 -12.21 -12.85
N PRO A 284 -16.87 -11.41 -13.17
CA PRO A 284 -18.27 -11.76 -12.88
C PRO A 284 -18.72 -13.11 -13.46
N THR A 285 -17.98 -13.63 -14.44
CA THR A 285 -18.24 -14.90 -15.14
C THR A 285 -17.33 -16.05 -14.69
N SER A 286 -16.46 -15.82 -13.71
CA SER A 286 -15.54 -16.85 -13.24
C SER A 286 -16.29 -17.98 -12.56
N THR A 287 -16.06 -19.20 -13.05
CA THR A 287 -16.68 -20.43 -12.52
C THR A 287 -15.70 -21.30 -11.72
N LEU A 288 -14.41 -20.99 -11.76
CA LEU A 288 -13.34 -21.75 -11.11
C LEU A 288 -12.54 -20.85 -10.16
N CYS A 289 -12.26 -21.37 -8.96
CA CYS A 289 -11.25 -20.78 -8.08
C CYS A 289 -9.86 -20.80 -8.73
N ILE A 290 -8.96 -19.97 -8.20
CA ILE A 290 -7.62 -19.78 -8.78
C ILE A 290 -6.84 -21.09 -8.91
N GLU A 291 -6.92 -21.95 -7.90
CA GLU A 291 -6.21 -23.24 -7.89
C GLU A 291 -6.78 -24.22 -8.92
N CYS A 292 -8.09 -24.28 -9.08
CA CYS A 292 -8.73 -25.09 -10.12
C CYS A 292 -8.47 -24.53 -11.54
N TRP A 293 -8.38 -23.22 -11.68
CA TRP A 293 -8.04 -22.61 -12.96
C TRP A 293 -6.58 -22.83 -13.35
N LYS A 294 -5.64 -22.73 -12.40
CA LYS A 294 -4.22 -23.02 -12.65
C LYS A 294 -4.03 -24.46 -13.15
N LYS A 295 -4.69 -25.42 -12.49
CA LYS A 295 -4.71 -26.84 -12.92
C LYS A 295 -5.24 -27.02 -14.34
N THR A 296 -6.29 -26.28 -14.74
CA THR A 296 -6.83 -26.38 -16.12
C THR A 296 -5.95 -25.70 -17.17
N LYS A 297 -5.02 -24.84 -16.77
CA LYS A 297 -4.05 -24.16 -17.64
C LYS A 297 -2.64 -24.76 -17.60
N GLY A 298 -2.42 -25.80 -16.81
CA GLY A 298 -1.14 -26.51 -16.74
C GLY A 298 -0.05 -25.75 -15.97
N TYR A 299 -0.45 -24.87 -15.05
CA TYR A 299 0.45 -24.27 -14.06
C TYR A 299 0.60 -25.16 -12.82
#